data_AF-A0AA97M2A2-F1
#
_entry.id   AF-A0AA97M2A2-F1
#
_cell.length_a   1.000
_cell.length_b   1.000
_cell.length_c   1.000
_cell.angle_alpha   90.00
_cell.angle_beta   90.00
_cell.angle_gamma   90.00
#
_symmetry.space_group_name_H-M   'P 1'
#
loop_
_entity.id
_entity.type
_entity.pdbx_description
1 polymer ?
#
loop_
_entity_poly.entity_id
_entity_poly.type
_entity_poly.pdbx_seq_one_letter_code
_entity_poly.pdbx_strand_id
1 'polypeptide(L)'
;MFKHRTGWLRQIAGRPGAARQEGPGGQDASAALEALLGCVHRFVDHSRRVESGRDPALLRLREATSALVERVTAMLADPERARALYEERQPWTEVDPKLLDAVLRAGDQALRAGLPELGMCACDAVLVARSRSRAGWRLRARILEARGDVEGAVEAHQEYLNLVTSDDQGVGAHVAALRGRGELLRRCADLLREQAGDTDTDVPVEEEWAAGLDLRDRGRWSEARPRLARALLRLIDQGRPEADTRAALSDYVGVLAAAEPDRLAGSRALVEAVTDYLRATRTPPMPDPELGGTRVIGVSDFRNLIEGRSVCLVANSARLRQCPMGAEIDSYDLVVRFNSYVIDEPVTGARTDIHASIHKHAFNWGEPVTVRLVFGGLQHTWQQSIRKLVPGAQRYVGDRSLRWPVVDRALVADPEAPNIPTTGFNMLRLLDFLDVSPKIDLIGFDFYETGAYRLPAAMKLPITPVHAYRYEKEWVMAHARRTTDMRISLR
;
A
#
# COMPACT_ATOMS: atom_id res chain seq x y z
N MET A 1 -23.22 33.46 7.66
CA MET A 1 -24.43 32.64 7.41
C MET A 1 -24.59 31.39 8.30
N PHE A 2 -23.58 30.99 9.11
CA PHE A 2 -23.64 29.79 9.98
C PHE A 2 -24.13 30.01 11.44
N LYS A 3 -24.22 31.26 11.93
CA LYS A 3 -24.55 31.55 13.34
C LYS A 3 -26.04 31.36 13.69
N HIS A 4 -26.96 31.54 12.74
CA HIS A 4 -28.41 31.50 13.03
C HIS A 4 -29.09 30.12 12.83
N ARG A 5 -28.43 29.12 12.22
CA ARG A 5 -29.08 27.84 11.84
C ARG A 5 -28.94 26.67 12.83
N THR A 6 -28.28 26.83 13.98
CA THR A 6 -28.00 25.69 14.90
C THR A 6 -28.64 25.78 16.29
N GLY A 7 -29.30 26.89 16.63
CA GLY A 7 -29.89 27.08 17.97
C GLY A 7 -30.94 26.01 18.31
N TRP A 8 -31.68 25.56 17.30
CA TRP A 8 -32.73 24.56 17.41
C TRP A 8 -32.24 23.12 17.70
N LEU A 9 -31.01 22.76 17.31
CA LEU A 9 -30.45 21.41 17.58
C LEU A 9 -30.32 21.12 19.09
N ARG A 10 -30.11 22.16 19.91
CA ARG A 10 -30.11 22.03 21.38
C ARG A 10 -31.52 21.90 21.98
N GLN A 11 -32.55 22.42 21.30
CA GLN A 11 -33.94 22.33 21.77
C GLN A 11 -34.57 20.96 21.52
N ILE A 12 -34.12 20.24 20.48
CA ILE A 12 -34.64 18.89 20.16
C ILE A 12 -34.04 17.81 21.06
N ALA A 13 -32.75 17.89 21.37
CA ALA A 13 -32.07 16.93 22.27
C ALA A 13 -32.51 17.01 23.75
N GLY A 14 -33.25 18.06 24.13
CA GLY A 14 -33.63 18.34 25.53
C GLY A 14 -35.08 18.00 25.91
N ARG A 15 -35.87 17.34 25.06
CA ARG A 15 -37.26 16.98 25.41
C ARG A 15 -37.31 15.66 26.22
N PRO A 16 -37.92 15.64 27.42
CA PRO A 16 -38.09 14.42 28.20
C PRO A 16 -38.94 13.38 27.45
N GLY A 17 -38.43 12.15 27.33
CA GLY A 17 -39.10 11.05 26.65
C GLY A 17 -40.40 10.62 27.34
N ALA A 18 -41.49 10.57 26.58
CA ALA A 18 -42.69 9.84 26.95
C ALA A 18 -42.41 8.32 26.95
N ALA A 19 -43.10 7.60 27.83
CA ALA A 19 -42.84 6.23 28.27
C ALA A 19 -42.43 5.23 27.16
N ARG A 20 -41.45 4.38 27.52
CA ARG A 20 -40.96 3.25 26.73
C ARG A 20 -42.05 2.17 26.59
N GLN A 21 -42.52 1.93 25.38
CA GLN A 21 -43.11 0.66 24.99
C GLN A 21 -42.18 0.02 23.95
N GLU A 22 -41.56 -1.09 24.34
CA GLU A 22 -40.66 -1.90 23.51
C GLU A 22 -41.51 -2.81 22.62
N GLY A 23 -41.58 -2.49 21.33
CA GLY A 23 -42.05 -3.40 20.29
C GLY A 23 -40.89 -4.30 19.80
N PRO A 24 -41.13 -5.58 19.49
CA PRO A 24 -40.07 -6.49 19.09
C PRO A 24 -39.65 -6.23 17.65
N GLY A 25 -38.37 -5.90 17.43
CA GLY A 25 -37.71 -6.04 16.12
C GLY A 25 -37.38 -4.76 15.35
N GLY A 26 -37.77 -3.57 15.81
CA GLY A 26 -37.35 -2.30 15.23
C GLY A 26 -36.07 -1.79 15.90
N GLN A 27 -35.01 -1.52 15.14
CA GLN A 27 -33.93 -0.65 15.61
C GLN A 27 -34.55 0.61 16.22
N ASP A 28 -34.10 1.03 17.40
CA ASP A 28 -34.68 2.17 18.11
C ASP A 28 -34.49 3.44 17.27
N ALA A 29 -35.53 3.80 16.51
CA ALA A 29 -35.50 4.94 15.60
C ALA A 29 -35.25 6.26 16.34
N SER A 30 -35.62 6.34 17.63
CA SER A 30 -35.29 7.48 18.48
C SER A 30 -33.78 7.56 18.74
N ALA A 31 -33.15 6.44 19.10
CA ALA A 31 -31.70 6.37 19.27
C ALA A 31 -30.95 6.65 17.94
N ALA A 32 -31.48 6.17 16.81
CA ALA A 32 -30.93 6.45 15.48
C ALA A 32 -30.98 7.94 15.11
N LEU A 33 -32.10 8.61 15.43
CA LEU A 33 -32.25 10.05 15.21
C LEU A 33 -31.34 10.85 16.16
N GLU A 34 -31.24 10.45 17.43
CA GLU A 34 -30.34 11.09 18.40
C GLU A 34 -28.87 10.98 17.97
N ALA A 35 -28.44 9.80 17.52
CA ALA A 35 -27.10 9.58 16.99
C ALA A 35 -26.81 10.45 15.75
N LEU A 36 -27.78 10.58 14.84
CA LEU A 36 -27.67 11.49 13.69
C LEU A 36 -27.51 12.95 14.13
N LEU A 37 -28.37 13.44 15.03
CA LEU A 37 -28.32 14.83 15.48
C LEU A 37 -27.03 15.14 16.25
N GLY A 38 -26.57 14.22 17.10
CA GLY A 38 -25.29 14.31 17.79
C GLY A 38 -24.11 14.34 16.81
N CYS A 39 -24.15 13.51 15.76
CA CYS A 39 -23.17 13.52 14.68
C CYS A 39 -23.14 14.88 13.96
N VAL A 40 -24.28 15.36 13.46
CA VAL A 40 -24.40 16.67 12.78
C VAL A 40 -23.87 17.80 13.67
N HIS A 41 -24.18 17.76 14.97
CA HIS A 41 -23.68 18.75 15.92
C HIS A 41 -22.15 18.78 15.97
N ARG A 42 -21.49 17.62 16.06
CA ARG A 42 -20.02 17.53 16.06
C ARG A 42 -19.39 18.04 14.76
N PHE A 43 -19.99 17.71 13.60
CA PHE A 43 -19.52 18.23 12.31
C PHE A 43 -19.61 19.75 12.21
N VAL A 44 -20.72 20.33 12.67
CA VAL A 44 -20.92 21.78 12.66
C VAL A 44 -20.01 22.49 13.65
N ASP A 45 -19.83 21.93 14.85
CA ASP A 45 -18.93 22.49 15.85
C ASP A 45 -17.48 22.48 15.35
N HIS A 46 -17.03 21.37 14.75
CA HIS A 46 -15.73 21.30 14.10
C HIS A 46 -15.59 22.35 12.98
N SER A 47 -16.57 22.43 12.07
CA SER A 47 -16.54 23.39 10.95
C SER A 47 -16.52 24.86 11.40
N ARG A 48 -16.91 25.17 12.65
CA ARG A 48 -16.83 26.53 13.21
C ARG A 48 -15.47 26.86 13.79
N ARG A 49 -14.77 25.86 14.31
CA ARG A 49 -13.44 26.00 14.92
C ARG A 49 -12.32 26.06 13.88
N VAL A 50 -12.53 25.45 12.73
CA VAL A 50 -11.59 25.55 11.60
C VAL A 50 -11.64 26.96 11.02
N GLU A 51 -10.60 27.75 11.30
CA GLU A 51 -10.35 29.02 10.62
C GLU A 51 -10.21 28.78 9.10
N SER A 52 -10.30 29.83 8.28
CA SER A 52 -10.24 29.77 6.81
C SER A 52 -8.86 29.33 6.27
N GLY A 53 -8.43 28.12 6.63
CA GLY A 53 -7.25 27.45 6.13
C GLY A 53 -7.42 27.06 4.67
N ARG A 54 -6.32 27.13 3.93
CA ARG A 54 -6.26 26.77 2.50
C ARG A 54 -6.18 25.26 2.26
N ASP A 55 -6.29 24.42 3.29
CA ASP A 55 -6.21 22.96 3.13
C ASP A 55 -7.41 22.45 2.30
N PRO A 56 -7.18 21.89 1.10
CA PRO A 56 -8.25 21.36 0.26
C PRO A 56 -9.08 20.25 0.92
N ALA A 57 -8.52 19.48 1.86
CA ALA A 57 -9.25 18.43 2.55
C ALA A 57 -10.28 19.00 3.53
N LEU A 58 -9.89 20.02 4.30
CA LEU A 58 -10.79 20.73 5.22
C LEU A 58 -11.90 21.50 4.47
N LEU A 59 -11.59 22.06 3.30
CA LEU A 59 -12.60 22.70 2.45
C LEU A 59 -13.66 21.69 1.97
N ARG A 60 -13.24 20.52 1.47
CA ARG A 60 -14.17 19.44 1.07
C ARG A 60 -15.01 18.91 2.23
N LEU A 61 -14.42 18.80 3.43
CA LEU A 61 -15.15 18.44 4.64
C LEU A 61 -16.21 19.49 4.99
N ARG A 62 -15.90 20.78 4.86
CA ARG A 62 -16.86 21.87 5.10
C ARG A 62 -18.00 21.88 4.10
N GLU A 63 -17.72 21.62 2.82
CA GLU A 63 -18.74 21.45 1.79
C GLU A 63 -19.66 20.27 2.10
N ALA A 64 -19.09 19.11 2.45
CA ALA A 64 -19.85 17.92 2.85
C ALA A 64 -20.69 18.17 4.11
N THR A 65 -20.14 18.88 5.10
CA THR A 65 -20.86 19.29 6.31
C THR A 65 -22.03 20.21 5.98
N SER A 66 -21.83 21.17 5.08
CA SER A 66 -22.89 22.11 4.66
C SER A 66 -24.04 21.36 3.99
N ALA A 67 -23.72 20.45 3.08
CA ALA A 67 -24.70 19.59 2.40
C ALA A 67 -25.45 18.69 3.38
N LEU A 68 -24.76 18.11 4.37
CA LEU A 68 -25.38 17.30 5.43
C LEU A 68 -26.38 18.13 6.24
N VAL A 69 -25.98 19.32 6.71
CA VAL A 69 -26.85 20.21 7.49
C VAL A 69 -28.07 20.65 6.69
N GLU A 70 -27.88 21.03 5.42
CA GLU A 70 -28.97 21.40 4.52
C GLU A 70 -29.98 20.25 4.38
N ARG A 71 -29.50 19.02 4.20
CA ARG A 71 -30.35 17.84 4.05
C ARG A 71 -31.14 17.53 5.31
N VAL A 72 -30.50 17.55 6.48
CA VAL A 72 -31.17 17.34 7.77
C VAL A 72 -32.22 18.42 8.03
N THR A 73 -31.89 19.68 7.71
CA THR A 73 -32.83 20.79 7.85
C THR A 73 -34.03 20.62 6.92
N ALA A 74 -33.81 20.24 5.67
CA ALA A 74 -34.89 20.00 4.70
C ALA A 74 -35.79 18.82 5.14
N MET A 75 -35.20 17.73 5.62
CA MET A 75 -35.94 16.57 6.14
C MET A 75 -36.84 16.94 7.31
N LEU A 76 -36.34 17.74 8.26
CA LEU A 76 -37.09 18.13 9.46
C LEU A 76 -38.09 19.27 9.22
N ALA A 77 -37.93 20.04 8.14
CA ALA A 77 -38.86 21.09 7.74
C ALA A 77 -40.04 20.56 6.92
N ASP A 78 -39.93 19.37 6.34
CA ASP A 78 -40.99 18.67 5.62
C ASP A 78 -41.96 18.02 6.63
N PRO A 79 -43.23 18.44 6.70
CA PRO A 79 -44.19 17.92 7.68
C PRO A 79 -44.42 16.42 7.59
N GLU A 80 -44.43 15.84 6.38
CA GLU A 80 -44.68 14.41 6.18
C GLU A 80 -43.50 13.58 6.71
N ARG A 81 -42.27 14.02 6.40
CA ARG A 81 -41.05 13.36 6.90
C ARG A 81 -40.87 13.53 8.39
N ALA A 82 -41.20 14.71 8.94
CA ALA A 82 -41.18 14.94 10.37
C ALA A 82 -42.17 14.01 11.09
N ARG A 83 -43.37 13.82 10.54
CA ARG A 83 -44.35 12.87 11.07
C ARG A 83 -43.81 11.44 11.06
N ALA A 84 -43.22 11.02 9.94
CA ALA A 84 -42.63 9.69 9.80
C ALA A 84 -41.51 9.44 10.85
N LEU A 85 -40.69 10.44 11.14
CA LEU A 85 -39.60 10.33 12.14
C LEU A 85 -40.10 10.30 13.59
N TYR A 86 -40.99 11.22 13.96
CA TYR A 86 -41.35 11.44 15.36
C TYR A 86 -42.57 10.63 15.82
N GLU A 87 -43.59 10.51 14.96
CA GLU A 87 -44.84 9.84 15.30
C GLU A 87 -44.80 8.37 14.89
N GLU A 88 -44.39 8.10 13.65
CA GLU A 88 -44.34 6.74 13.10
C GLU A 88 -43.04 6.00 13.45
N ARG A 89 -42.06 6.71 14.02
CA ARG A 89 -40.76 6.18 14.45
C ARG A 89 -40.05 5.39 13.33
N GLN A 90 -40.12 5.88 12.11
CA GLN A 90 -39.37 5.32 10.99
C GLN A 90 -37.89 5.72 11.08
N PRO A 91 -36.94 4.82 10.74
CA PRO A 91 -35.53 5.17 10.64
C PRO A 91 -35.31 6.32 9.65
N TRP A 92 -34.45 7.29 9.99
CA TRP A 92 -34.16 8.42 9.11
C TRP A 92 -33.55 8.00 7.75
N THR A 93 -32.95 6.81 7.70
CA THR A 93 -32.40 6.19 6.49
C THR A 93 -33.49 5.75 5.50
N GLU A 94 -34.70 5.47 5.98
CA GLU A 94 -35.87 5.14 5.16
C GLU A 94 -36.63 6.39 4.75
N VAL A 95 -36.76 7.36 5.68
CA VAL A 95 -37.44 8.64 5.45
C VAL A 95 -36.70 9.51 4.42
N ASP A 96 -35.37 9.55 4.46
CA ASP A 96 -34.57 10.22 3.43
C ASP A 96 -33.32 9.39 3.06
N PRO A 97 -33.42 8.51 2.05
CA PRO A 97 -32.29 7.70 1.61
C PRO A 97 -31.06 8.52 1.18
N LYS A 98 -31.24 9.75 0.68
CA LYS A 98 -30.10 10.60 0.29
C LYS A 98 -29.38 11.21 1.49
N LEU A 99 -30.02 11.23 2.66
CA LEU A 99 -29.36 11.64 3.90
C LEU A 99 -28.28 10.63 4.31
N LEU A 100 -28.49 9.34 4.06
CA LEU A 100 -27.48 8.29 4.29
C LEU A 100 -26.20 8.59 3.48
N ASP A 101 -26.35 8.92 2.20
CA ASP A 101 -25.21 9.28 1.34
C ASP A 101 -24.49 10.55 1.84
N ALA A 102 -25.23 11.52 2.35
CA ALA A 102 -24.66 12.75 2.90
C ALA A 102 -23.85 12.48 4.18
N VAL A 103 -24.35 11.64 5.08
CA VAL A 103 -23.65 11.24 6.31
C VAL A 103 -22.38 10.45 5.97
N LEU A 104 -22.48 9.45 5.09
CA LEU A 104 -21.32 8.65 4.64
C LEU A 104 -20.28 9.52 3.95
N ARG A 105 -20.69 10.47 3.11
CA ARG A 105 -19.78 11.42 2.44
C ARG A 105 -19.09 12.32 3.45
N ALA A 106 -19.81 12.85 4.44
CA ALA A 106 -19.22 13.67 5.50
C ALA A 106 -18.18 12.86 6.31
N GLY A 107 -18.51 11.61 6.66
CA GLY A 107 -17.57 10.71 7.34
C GLY A 107 -16.32 10.40 6.53
N ASP A 108 -16.46 10.12 5.24
CA ASP A 108 -15.32 9.86 4.33
C ASP A 108 -14.45 11.11 4.13
N GLN A 109 -15.03 12.32 4.05
CA GLN A 109 -14.24 13.56 4.02
C GLN A 109 -13.56 13.85 5.36
N ALA A 110 -14.19 13.53 6.50
CA ALA A 110 -13.55 13.66 7.81
C ALA A 110 -12.32 12.76 7.92
N LEU A 111 -12.43 11.51 7.47
CA LEU A 111 -11.30 10.60 7.38
C LEU A 111 -10.18 11.14 6.48
N ARG A 112 -10.50 11.66 5.29
CA ARG A 112 -9.50 12.26 4.39
C ARG A 112 -8.83 13.51 4.96
N ALA A 113 -9.52 14.24 5.82
CA ALA A 113 -8.99 15.40 6.53
C ALA A 113 -8.17 15.03 7.78
N GLY A 114 -7.94 13.74 8.05
CA GLY A 114 -7.20 13.29 9.23
C GLY A 114 -7.99 13.40 10.53
N LEU A 115 -9.32 13.37 10.46
CA LEU A 115 -10.24 13.52 11.61
C LEU A 115 -11.06 12.24 11.84
N PRO A 116 -10.40 11.12 12.24
CA PRO A 116 -11.05 9.82 12.35
C PRO A 116 -12.18 9.80 13.38
N GLU A 117 -12.08 10.54 14.48
CA GLU A 117 -13.14 10.63 15.50
C GLU A 117 -14.43 11.24 14.96
N LEU A 118 -14.31 12.24 14.09
CA LEU A 118 -15.47 12.85 13.44
C LEU A 118 -16.07 11.89 12.40
N GLY A 119 -15.22 11.14 11.69
CA GLY A 119 -15.64 10.04 10.83
C GLY A 119 -16.39 8.95 11.60
N MET A 120 -15.92 8.58 12.81
CA MET A 120 -16.53 7.54 13.63
C MET A 120 -17.96 7.92 14.02
N CYS A 121 -18.21 9.19 14.34
CA CYS A 121 -19.55 9.70 14.63
C CYS A 121 -20.54 9.48 13.46
N ALA A 122 -20.07 9.65 12.21
CA ALA A 122 -20.87 9.37 11.03
C ALA A 122 -21.15 7.87 10.87
N CYS A 123 -20.13 7.04 11.10
CA CYS A 123 -20.28 5.60 11.06
C CYS A 123 -21.27 5.08 12.11
N ASP A 124 -21.14 5.52 13.37
CA ASP A 124 -22.03 5.09 14.45
C ASP A 124 -23.47 5.52 14.18
N ALA A 125 -23.70 6.76 13.72
CA ALA A 125 -25.03 7.21 13.32
C ALA A 125 -25.65 6.31 12.24
N VAL A 126 -24.87 5.90 11.24
CA VAL A 126 -25.31 4.99 10.17
C VAL A 126 -25.59 3.59 10.71
N LEU A 127 -24.73 3.03 11.55
CA LEU A 127 -24.87 1.65 12.03
C LEU A 127 -25.95 1.50 13.11
N VAL A 128 -26.21 2.55 13.90
CA VAL A 128 -27.37 2.60 14.80
C VAL A 128 -28.67 2.62 13.98
N ALA A 129 -28.71 3.41 12.90
CA ALA A 129 -29.89 3.54 12.04
C ALA A 129 -30.09 2.39 11.05
N ARG A 130 -29.01 1.67 10.73
CA ARG A 130 -29.00 0.56 9.77
C ARG A 130 -27.80 -0.34 10.03
N SER A 131 -27.92 -1.25 11.00
CA SER A 131 -26.84 -2.18 11.38
C SER A 131 -26.31 -3.05 10.23
N ARG A 132 -27.13 -3.30 9.20
CA ARG A 132 -26.73 -4.05 7.99
C ARG A 132 -26.20 -3.17 6.86
N SER A 133 -25.76 -1.94 7.16
CA SER A 133 -25.21 -1.02 6.17
C SER A 133 -23.80 -1.44 5.76
N ARG A 134 -23.66 -2.02 4.56
CA ARG A 134 -22.36 -2.38 3.96
C ARG A 134 -21.39 -1.19 3.90
N ALA A 135 -21.91 -0.02 3.52
CA ALA A 135 -21.11 1.20 3.42
C ALA A 135 -20.70 1.73 4.81
N GLY A 136 -21.56 1.55 5.83
CA GLY A 136 -21.25 1.86 7.22
C GLY A 136 -20.08 1.03 7.74
N TRP A 137 -20.14 -0.29 7.60
CA TRP A 137 -19.06 -1.20 8.04
C TRP A 137 -17.73 -0.92 7.34
N ARG A 138 -17.75 -0.65 6.02
CA ARG A 138 -16.54 -0.26 5.29
C ARG A 138 -15.94 1.06 5.77
N LEU A 139 -16.78 2.05 6.06
CA LEU A 139 -16.32 3.32 6.61
C LEU A 139 -15.71 3.10 8.00
N ARG A 140 -16.36 2.30 8.86
CA ARG A 140 -15.84 1.89 10.18
C ARG A 140 -14.45 1.30 10.07
N ALA A 141 -14.29 0.29 9.22
CA ALA A 141 -13.04 -0.43 9.06
C ALA A 141 -11.90 0.52 8.64
N ARG A 142 -12.15 1.40 7.66
CA ARG A 142 -11.15 2.40 7.21
C ARG A 142 -10.79 3.42 8.29
N ILE A 143 -11.74 3.80 9.14
CA ILE A 143 -11.48 4.71 10.26
C ILE A 143 -10.62 4.01 11.32
N LEU A 144 -10.93 2.76 11.64
CA LEU A 144 -10.17 1.96 12.61
C LEU A 144 -8.75 1.70 12.11
N GLU A 145 -8.57 1.39 10.82
CA GLU A 145 -7.25 1.31 10.20
C GLU A 145 -6.47 2.63 10.33
N ALA A 146 -7.11 3.78 10.07
CA ALA A 146 -6.46 5.08 10.21
C ALA A 146 -6.10 5.42 11.67
N ARG A 147 -6.81 4.85 12.64
CA ARG A 147 -6.50 4.97 14.08
C ARG A 147 -5.41 4.00 14.53
N GLY A 148 -5.07 2.99 13.73
CA GLY A 148 -4.18 1.90 14.13
C GLY A 148 -4.86 0.76 14.88
N ASP A 149 -6.19 0.77 14.98
CA ASP A 149 -6.97 -0.33 15.60
C ASP A 149 -7.17 -1.45 14.58
N VAL A 150 -6.16 -2.33 14.48
CA VAL A 150 -6.14 -3.44 13.52
C VAL A 150 -7.21 -4.48 13.85
N GLU A 151 -7.40 -4.79 15.12
CA GLU A 151 -8.39 -5.80 15.55
C GLU A 151 -9.80 -5.33 15.24
N GLY A 152 -10.15 -4.11 15.63
CA GLY A 152 -11.44 -3.52 15.31
C GLY A 152 -11.64 -3.36 13.79
N ALA A 153 -10.60 -3.04 13.03
CA ALA A 153 -10.68 -2.97 11.56
C ALA A 153 -10.98 -4.35 10.94
N VAL A 154 -10.34 -5.41 11.43
CA VAL A 154 -10.60 -6.79 11.01
C VAL A 154 -12.03 -7.20 11.30
N GLU A 155 -12.53 -6.91 12.50
CA GLU A 155 -13.93 -7.17 12.88
C GLU A 155 -14.90 -6.43 11.96
N ALA A 156 -14.68 -5.14 11.73
CA ALA A 156 -15.55 -4.33 10.88
C ALA A 156 -15.55 -4.81 9.41
N HIS A 157 -14.40 -5.25 8.87
CA HIS A 157 -14.35 -5.86 7.54
C HIS A 157 -15.03 -7.23 7.51
N GLN A 158 -14.93 -8.02 8.57
CA GLN A 158 -15.62 -9.30 8.67
C GLN A 158 -17.15 -9.11 8.68
N GLU A 159 -17.65 -8.10 9.40
CA GLU A 159 -19.07 -7.73 9.36
C GLU A 159 -19.51 -7.28 7.96
N TYR A 160 -18.67 -6.54 7.23
CA TYR A 160 -18.93 -6.24 5.82
C TYR A 160 -19.00 -7.51 4.95
N LEU A 161 -18.05 -8.44 5.11
CA LEU A 161 -18.00 -9.70 4.38
C LEU A 161 -19.23 -10.57 4.62
N ASN A 162 -19.73 -10.60 5.86
CA ASN A 162 -20.96 -11.31 6.24
C ASN A 162 -22.23 -10.73 5.54
N LEU A 163 -22.15 -9.52 4.98
CA LEU A 163 -23.26 -8.82 4.32
C LEU A 163 -23.20 -8.86 2.77
N VAL A 164 -22.13 -9.42 2.19
CA VAL A 164 -21.95 -9.55 0.74
C VAL A 164 -21.94 -11.01 0.31
N THR A 165 -22.39 -11.28 -0.91
CA THR A 165 -22.43 -12.64 -1.48
C THR A 165 -21.14 -13.04 -2.18
N SER A 166 -20.34 -12.05 -2.61
CA SER A 166 -19.04 -12.24 -3.24
C SER A 166 -18.08 -11.13 -2.80
N ASP A 167 -16.80 -11.47 -2.70
CA ASP A 167 -15.73 -10.53 -2.34
C ASP A 167 -15.09 -9.90 -3.59
N ASP A 168 -15.90 -9.18 -4.37
CA ASP A 168 -15.44 -8.54 -5.62
C ASP A 168 -14.41 -7.41 -5.37
N GLN A 169 -14.21 -7.03 -4.12
CA GLN A 169 -13.34 -5.92 -3.72
C GLN A 169 -12.07 -6.39 -2.98
N GLY A 170 -11.88 -7.71 -2.83
CA GLY A 170 -10.71 -8.31 -2.20
C GLY A 170 -10.58 -7.97 -0.71
N VAL A 171 -11.68 -7.71 -0.01
CA VAL A 171 -11.70 -7.38 1.42
C VAL A 171 -11.25 -8.57 2.27
N GLY A 172 -11.54 -9.81 1.87
CA GLY A 172 -11.06 -11.02 2.55
C GLY A 172 -9.54 -11.12 2.54
N ALA A 173 -8.91 -10.84 1.39
CA ALA A 173 -7.45 -10.80 1.29
C ALA A 173 -6.85 -9.64 2.11
N HIS A 174 -7.54 -8.49 2.14
CA HIS A 174 -7.16 -7.36 2.99
C HIS A 174 -7.21 -7.70 4.49
N VAL A 175 -8.25 -8.40 4.92
CA VAL A 175 -8.37 -8.92 6.30
C VAL A 175 -7.25 -9.89 6.64
N ALA A 176 -6.94 -10.84 5.76
CA ALA A 176 -5.85 -11.78 5.96
C ALA A 176 -4.50 -11.05 6.14
N ALA A 177 -4.26 -9.99 5.38
CA ALA A 177 -3.05 -9.20 5.50
C ALA A 177 -3.01 -8.33 6.76
N LEU A 178 -4.16 -7.76 7.17
CA LEU A 178 -4.27 -7.07 8.46
C LEU A 178 -3.91 -8.01 9.62
N ARG A 179 -4.44 -9.24 9.61
CA ARG A 179 -4.10 -10.27 10.60
C ARG A 179 -2.62 -10.63 10.56
N GLY A 180 -2.07 -10.90 9.38
CA GLY A 180 -0.64 -11.19 9.22
C GLY A 180 0.26 -10.06 9.72
N ARG A 181 -0.11 -8.79 9.46
CA ARG A 181 0.59 -7.63 10.02
C ARG A 181 0.50 -7.57 11.55
N GLY A 182 -0.67 -7.85 12.12
CA GLY A 182 -0.86 -7.93 13.56
C GLY A 182 -0.04 -9.04 14.22
N GLU A 183 0.06 -10.20 13.59
CA GLU A 183 0.91 -11.31 14.04
C GLU A 183 2.40 -10.95 14.00
N LEU A 184 2.85 -10.31 12.92
CA LEU A 184 4.24 -9.83 12.82
C LEU A 184 4.57 -8.76 13.88
N LEU A 185 3.64 -7.83 14.14
CA LEU A 185 3.81 -6.84 15.20
C LEU A 185 3.86 -7.49 16.59
N ARG A 186 2.99 -8.48 16.84
CA ARG A 186 3.00 -9.26 18.10
C ARG A 186 4.32 -9.99 18.28
N ARG A 187 4.85 -10.62 17.22
CA ARG A 187 6.18 -11.24 17.24
C ARG A 187 7.29 -10.23 17.53
N CYS A 188 7.22 -9.02 16.99
CA CYS A 188 8.17 -7.95 17.33
C CYS A 188 8.07 -7.60 18.83
N ALA A 189 6.85 -7.44 19.35
CA ALA A 189 6.62 -7.15 20.77
C ALA A 189 7.14 -8.29 21.68
N ASP A 190 6.93 -9.55 21.30
CA ASP A 190 7.44 -10.69 22.08
C ASP A 190 8.97 -10.66 22.20
N LEU A 191 9.66 -10.42 21.08
CA LEU A 191 11.12 -10.31 21.04
C LEU A 191 11.66 -9.05 21.73
N LEU A 192 10.88 -7.96 21.75
CA LEU A 192 11.22 -6.76 22.51
C LEU A 192 11.04 -6.98 24.01
N ARG A 193 10.05 -7.76 24.46
CA ARG A 193 9.83 -8.08 25.88
C ARG A 193 11.01 -8.84 26.47
N GLU A 194 11.63 -9.74 25.70
CA GLU A 194 12.86 -10.42 26.10
C GLU A 194 14.02 -9.44 26.36
N GLN A 195 14.00 -8.25 25.74
CA GLN A 195 15.08 -7.26 25.82
C GLN A 195 14.78 -6.11 26.80
N ALA A 196 13.52 -5.78 27.03
CA ALA A 196 13.09 -4.60 27.76
C ALA A 196 13.30 -4.69 29.28
N GLY A 197 13.37 -5.90 29.83
CA GLY A 197 13.33 -6.09 31.28
C GLY A 197 11.99 -5.64 31.86
N ASP A 198 11.99 -5.02 33.04
CA ASP A 198 10.77 -4.51 33.68
C ASP A 198 10.17 -3.32 32.89
N THR A 199 8.90 -3.44 32.51
CA THR A 199 8.17 -2.42 31.75
C THR A 199 7.41 -1.42 32.63
N ASP A 200 7.32 -1.66 33.93
CA ASP A 200 6.56 -0.82 34.85
C ASP A 200 7.32 0.48 35.16
N THR A 201 6.89 1.58 34.53
CA THR A 201 7.51 2.89 34.71
C THR A 201 6.54 4.01 34.37
N ASP A 202 6.51 5.03 35.23
CA ASP A 202 5.72 6.26 35.04
C ASP A 202 6.39 7.27 34.07
N VAL A 203 7.61 6.99 33.60
CA VAL A 203 8.34 7.90 32.70
C VAL A 203 7.61 7.98 31.34
N PRO A 204 7.42 9.17 30.74
CA PRO A 204 6.87 9.28 29.38
C PRO A 204 7.69 8.50 28.33
N VAL A 205 7.03 7.98 27.29
CA VAL A 205 7.68 7.14 26.25
C VAL A 205 8.79 7.90 25.53
N GLU A 206 8.58 9.18 25.24
CA GLU A 206 9.52 10.04 24.54
C GLU A 206 10.77 10.33 25.38
N GLU A 207 10.59 10.54 26.68
CA GLU A 207 11.69 10.76 27.63
C GLU A 207 12.50 9.47 27.81
N GLU A 208 11.81 8.33 27.90
CA GLU A 208 12.42 7.01 27.99
C GLU A 208 13.27 6.68 26.75
N TRP A 209 12.74 6.99 25.56
CA TRP A 209 13.45 6.84 24.30
C TRP A 209 14.69 7.76 24.21
N ALA A 210 14.52 9.04 24.55
CA ALA A 210 15.61 10.02 24.54
C ALA A 210 16.75 9.63 25.50
N ALA A 211 16.42 9.16 26.71
CA ALA A 211 17.40 8.65 27.68
C ALA A 211 18.16 7.43 27.14
N GLY A 212 17.47 6.53 26.42
CA GLY A 212 18.09 5.39 25.75
C GLY A 212 19.11 5.80 24.68
N LEU A 213 18.80 6.83 23.88
CA LEU A 213 19.72 7.37 22.87
C LEU A 213 20.94 8.05 23.50
N ASP A 214 20.77 8.82 24.56
CA ASP A 214 21.90 9.45 25.28
C ASP A 214 22.85 8.40 25.89
N LEU A 215 22.30 7.31 26.45
CA LEU A 215 23.11 6.18 26.94
C LEU A 215 23.90 5.52 25.80
N ARG A 216 23.28 5.33 24.63
CA ARG A 216 23.95 4.80 23.44
C ARG A 216 25.11 5.70 23.00
N ASP A 217 24.89 7.01 22.94
CA ASP A 217 25.88 7.98 22.49
C ASP A 217 27.09 8.05 23.44
N ARG A 218 26.89 7.71 24.71
CA ARG A 218 27.96 7.53 25.72
C ARG A 218 28.58 6.13 25.71
N GLY A 219 28.21 5.26 24.77
CA GLY A 219 28.71 3.88 24.65
C GLY A 219 28.12 2.88 25.64
N ARG A 220 27.13 3.27 26.47
CA ARG A 220 26.51 2.44 27.53
C ARG A 220 25.40 1.55 26.98
N TRP A 221 25.76 0.70 26.03
CA TRP A 221 24.82 -0.10 25.26
C TRP A 221 24.00 -1.11 26.07
N SER A 222 24.60 -1.73 27.11
CA SER A 222 23.90 -2.67 27.99
C SER A 222 22.72 -2.04 28.73
N GLU A 223 22.75 -0.72 28.92
CA GLU A 223 21.69 0.06 29.58
C GLU A 223 20.75 0.72 28.56
N ALA A 224 21.29 1.15 27.42
CA ALA A 224 20.50 1.75 26.34
C ALA A 224 19.48 0.77 25.73
N ARG A 225 19.89 -0.48 25.47
CA ARG A 225 19.05 -1.48 24.80
C ARG A 225 17.73 -1.78 25.51
N PRO A 226 17.70 -2.13 26.82
CA PRO A 226 16.45 -2.40 27.53
C PRO A 226 15.55 -1.16 27.59
N ARG A 227 16.14 0.03 27.76
CA ARG A 227 15.43 1.32 27.80
C ARG A 227 14.67 1.59 26.49
N LEU A 228 15.36 1.45 25.36
CA LEU A 228 14.78 1.64 24.03
C LEU A 228 13.74 0.58 23.70
N ALA A 229 13.99 -0.68 24.05
CA ALA A 229 13.03 -1.78 23.85
C ALA A 229 11.75 -1.56 24.66
N ARG A 230 11.86 -1.11 25.92
CA ARG A 230 10.73 -0.74 26.78
C ARG A 230 9.91 0.42 26.23
N ALA A 231 10.57 1.49 25.76
CA ALA A 231 9.87 2.61 25.13
C ALA A 231 9.05 2.15 23.91
N LEU A 232 9.64 1.28 23.09
CA LEU A 232 8.99 0.75 21.89
C LEU A 232 7.81 -0.17 22.21
N LEU A 233 7.94 -1.03 23.23
CA LEU A 233 6.82 -1.84 23.73
C LEU A 233 5.65 -0.99 24.19
N ARG A 234 5.92 0.03 25.01
CA ARG A 234 4.88 0.93 25.52
C ARG A 234 4.19 1.69 24.38
N LEU A 235 4.94 2.06 23.34
CA LEU A 235 4.38 2.66 22.13
C LEU A 235 3.41 1.69 21.42
N ILE A 236 3.78 0.41 21.31
CA ILE A 236 2.93 -0.65 20.73
C ILE A 236 1.69 -0.88 21.59
N ASP A 237 1.85 -1.03 22.91
CA ASP A 237 0.76 -1.31 23.85
C ASP A 237 -0.25 -0.15 23.97
N GLN A 238 0.20 1.09 23.75
CA GLN A 238 -0.67 2.27 23.66
C GLN A 238 -1.52 2.31 22.38
N GLY A 239 -1.33 1.37 21.44
CA GLY A 239 -2.10 1.32 20.20
C GLY A 239 -1.86 2.55 19.31
N ARG A 240 -0.62 3.06 19.29
CA ARG A 240 -0.27 4.23 18.46
C ARG A 240 -0.51 3.95 16.98
N PRO A 241 -0.80 4.99 16.17
CA PRO A 241 -1.04 4.82 14.74
C PRO A 241 0.07 4.02 14.06
N GLU A 242 -0.28 3.16 13.08
CA GLU A 242 0.66 2.26 12.41
C GLU A 242 1.91 2.99 11.88
N ALA A 243 1.74 4.22 11.40
CA ALA A 243 2.84 5.04 10.89
C ALA A 243 3.89 5.39 11.97
N ASP A 244 3.43 5.72 13.19
CA ASP A 244 4.28 6.04 14.33
C ASP A 244 5.04 4.78 14.78
N THR A 245 4.31 3.66 14.95
CA THR A 245 4.90 2.38 15.34
C THR A 245 5.94 1.90 14.33
N ARG A 246 5.64 2.05 13.05
CA ARG A 246 6.55 1.71 11.95
C ARG A 246 7.82 2.59 11.97
N ALA A 247 7.67 3.89 12.19
CA ALA A 247 8.81 4.80 12.28
C ALA A 247 9.71 4.42 13.46
N ALA A 248 9.13 4.23 14.64
CA ALA A 248 9.87 3.86 15.85
C ALA A 248 10.60 2.51 15.71
N LEU A 249 9.96 1.49 15.14
CA LEU A 249 10.60 0.19 14.85
C LEU A 249 11.75 0.32 13.84
N SER A 250 11.57 1.15 12.80
CA SER A 250 12.62 1.42 11.80
C SER A 250 13.81 2.13 12.43
N ASP A 251 13.56 3.13 13.26
CA ASP A 251 14.60 3.86 13.98
C ASP A 251 15.36 2.95 14.93
N TYR A 252 14.65 2.07 15.64
CA TYR A 252 15.27 1.08 16.53
C TYR A 252 16.20 0.11 15.78
N VAL A 253 15.79 -0.40 14.61
CA VAL A 253 16.67 -1.22 13.76
C VAL A 253 17.88 -0.42 13.28
N GLY A 254 17.71 0.85 12.93
CA GLY A 254 18.83 1.73 12.60
C GLY A 254 19.82 1.89 13.76
N VAL A 255 19.30 2.01 14.98
CA VAL A 255 20.09 2.05 16.23
C VAL A 255 20.87 0.74 16.43
N LEU A 256 20.23 -0.41 16.21
CA LEU A 256 20.89 -1.72 16.30
C LEU A 256 21.96 -1.93 15.22
N ALA A 257 21.69 -1.47 13.99
CA ALA A 257 22.61 -1.61 12.86
C ALA A 257 23.88 -0.76 13.01
N ALA A 258 23.80 0.34 13.76
CA ALA A 258 24.96 1.18 14.11
C ALA A 258 25.82 0.59 15.25
N ALA A 259 25.42 -0.54 15.85
CA ALA A 259 26.19 -1.21 16.89
C ALA A 259 27.26 -2.16 16.30
N GLU A 260 28.25 -2.52 17.12
CA GLU A 260 29.28 -3.50 16.77
C GLU A 260 28.69 -4.84 16.25
N PRO A 261 29.34 -5.53 15.28
CA PRO A 261 28.80 -6.72 14.62
C PRO A 261 28.31 -7.83 15.56
N ASP A 262 29.03 -8.07 16.66
CA ASP A 262 28.67 -9.09 17.65
C ASP A 262 27.34 -8.79 18.37
N ARG A 263 26.98 -7.51 18.47
CA ARG A 263 25.72 -7.06 19.11
C ARG A 263 24.54 -7.19 18.16
N LEU A 264 24.77 -7.06 16.85
CA LEU A 264 23.77 -7.30 15.83
C LEU A 264 23.39 -8.78 15.76
N ALA A 265 24.37 -9.69 15.92
CA ALA A 265 24.13 -11.14 15.96
C ALA A 265 23.12 -11.53 17.05
N GLY A 266 23.24 -10.95 18.24
CA GLY A 266 22.30 -11.13 19.36
C GLY A 266 20.93 -10.43 19.19
N SER A 267 20.68 -9.78 18.07
CA SER A 267 19.42 -9.09 17.76
C SER A 267 18.79 -9.56 16.44
N ARG A 268 19.36 -10.58 15.80
CA ARG A 268 18.99 -11.04 14.46
C ARG A 268 17.50 -11.37 14.33
N ALA A 269 16.95 -12.16 15.26
CA ALA A 269 15.53 -12.55 15.22
C ALA A 269 14.59 -11.33 15.27
N LEU A 270 14.96 -10.29 16.04
CA LEU A 270 14.20 -9.06 16.13
C LEU A 270 14.33 -8.22 14.86
N VAL A 271 15.54 -8.08 14.31
CA VAL A 271 15.77 -7.38 13.04
C VAL A 271 14.98 -8.05 11.90
N GLU A 272 14.97 -9.38 11.85
CA GLU A 272 14.17 -10.15 10.89
C GLU A 272 12.67 -9.87 11.06
N ALA A 273 12.14 -10.00 12.28
CA ALA A 273 10.72 -9.75 12.57
C ALA A 273 10.29 -8.31 12.24
N VAL A 274 11.10 -7.31 12.60
CA VAL A 274 10.84 -5.91 12.27
C VAL A 274 10.88 -5.71 10.76
N THR A 275 11.86 -6.28 10.06
CA THR A 275 11.95 -6.16 8.60
C THR A 275 10.74 -6.77 7.90
N ASP A 276 10.26 -7.93 8.37
CA ASP A 276 9.06 -8.57 7.85
C ASP A 276 7.81 -7.70 8.10
N TYR A 277 7.67 -7.11 9.29
CA TYR A 277 6.60 -6.16 9.60
C TYR A 277 6.68 -4.90 8.72
N LEU A 278 7.85 -4.28 8.58
CA LEU A 278 8.07 -3.11 7.73
C LEU A 278 7.77 -3.43 6.25
N ARG A 279 8.09 -4.65 5.79
CA ARG A 279 7.76 -5.11 4.44
C ARG A 279 6.24 -5.25 4.27
N ALA A 280 5.57 -5.90 5.22
CA ALA A 280 4.13 -6.11 5.19
C ALA A 280 3.32 -4.80 5.24
N THR A 281 3.80 -3.77 5.95
CA THR A 281 3.16 -2.43 6.01
C THR A 281 3.44 -1.56 4.78
N ARG A 282 4.53 -1.82 4.05
CA ARG A 282 4.86 -1.11 2.80
C ARG A 282 4.10 -1.64 1.59
N THR A 283 3.50 -2.81 1.70
CA THR A 283 2.82 -3.53 0.62
C THR A 283 1.34 -3.65 0.97
N PRO A 284 0.42 -2.87 0.36
CA PRO A 284 -0.98 -3.25 0.42
C PRO A 284 -1.09 -4.66 -0.15
N PRO A 285 -1.76 -5.59 0.54
CA PRO A 285 -1.95 -6.94 0.01
C PRO A 285 -2.61 -6.83 -1.35
N MET A 286 -1.96 -7.41 -2.36
CA MET A 286 -2.65 -7.64 -3.62
C MET A 286 -3.57 -8.83 -3.38
N PRO A 287 -4.90 -8.70 -3.58
CA PRO A 287 -5.80 -9.83 -3.39
C PRO A 287 -5.41 -11.00 -4.29
N ASP A 288 -5.29 -12.18 -3.68
CA ASP A 288 -5.01 -13.47 -4.32
C ASP A 288 -5.97 -13.84 -5.50
N PRO A 289 -7.27 -13.44 -5.51
CA PRO A 289 -8.16 -13.78 -6.62
C PRO A 289 -7.82 -13.11 -7.96
N GLU A 290 -7.10 -11.98 -7.98
CA GLU A 290 -6.79 -11.25 -9.22
C GLU A 290 -5.58 -11.83 -9.99
N LEU A 291 -4.79 -12.73 -9.38
CA LEU A 291 -3.58 -13.27 -9.99
C LEU A 291 -3.55 -14.80 -10.14
N GLY A 292 -4.61 -15.50 -9.70
CA GLY A 292 -4.80 -16.94 -9.92
C GLY A 292 -3.65 -17.82 -9.45
N GLY A 293 -3.17 -17.64 -8.22
CA GLY A 293 -2.08 -18.43 -7.64
C GLY A 293 -0.66 -17.92 -7.94
N THR A 294 -0.51 -16.73 -8.53
CA THR A 294 0.80 -16.06 -8.66
C THR A 294 1.28 -15.59 -7.28
N ARG A 295 2.51 -15.91 -6.89
CA ARG A 295 3.10 -15.38 -5.64
C ARG A 295 3.78 -14.02 -5.87
N VAL A 296 3.42 -13.02 -5.07
CA VAL A 296 4.10 -11.71 -5.06
C VAL A 296 5.46 -11.85 -4.38
N ILE A 297 6.52 -11.29 -4.99
CA ILE A 297 7.90 -11.35 -4.50
C ILE A 297 8.51 -9.95 -4.37
N GLY A 298 9.30 -9.73 -3.32
CA GLY A 298 10.09 -8.50 -3.16
C GLY A 298 11.52 -8.62 -3.70
N VAL A 299 12.32 -7.56 -3.53
CA VAL A 299 13.75 -7.54 -3.91
C VAL A 299 14.53 -8.71 -3.31
N SER A 300 14.35 -9.02 -2.02
CA SER A 300 15.08 -10.11 -1.35
C SER A 300 14.72 -11.48 -1.92
N ASP A 301 13.44 -11.73 -2.16
CA ASP A 301 12.98 -12.98 -2.77
C ASP A 301 13.53 -13.13 -4.19
N PHE A 302 13.52 -12.02 -4.96
CA PHE A 302 14.06 -12.01 -6.31
C PHE A 302 15.57 -12.27 -6.32
N ARG A 303 16.34 -11.67 -5.41
CA ARG A 303 17.77 -11.96 -5.21
C ARG A 303 18.01 -13.46 -5.04
N ASN A 304 17.26 -14.10 -4.14
CA ASN A 304 17.39 -15.53 -3.86
C ASN A 304 17.03 -16.41 -5.08
N LEU A 305 16.09 -15.96 -5.93
CA LEU A 305 15.72 -16.69 -7.15
C LEU A 305 16.83 -16.69 -8.22
N ILE A 306 17.66 -15.64 -8.26
CA ILE A 306 18.68 -15.45 -9.29
C ILE A 306 20.11 -15.76 -8.81
N GLU A 307 20.29 -16.01 -7.51
CA GLU A 307 21.60 -16.24 -6.90
C GLU A 307 22.30 -17.48 -7.47
N GLY A 308 23.58 -17.31 -7.83
CA GLY A 308 24.41 -18.37 -8.43
C GLY A 308 24.07 -18.73 -9.88
N ARG A 309 23.05 -18.11 -10.49
CA ARG A 309 22.57 -18.44 -11.84
C ARG A 309 23.17 -17.55 -12.92
N SER A 310 23.50 -18.14 -14.06
CA SER A 310 23.87 -17.40 -15.26
C SER A 310 22.63 -16.73 -15.90
N VAL A 311 22.75 -15.45 -16.24
CA VAL A 311 21.63 -14.65 -16.76
C VAL A 311 22.00 -14.06 -18.12
N CYS A 312 21.11 -14.21 -19.11
CA CYS A 312 21.19 -13.45 -20.35
C CYS A 312 20.00 -12.50 -20.52
N LEU A 313 20.27 -11.28 -20.94
CA LEU A 313 19.27 -10.31 -21.37
C LEU A 313 19.23 -10.33 -22.89
N VAL A 314 18.06 -10.56 -23.48
CA VAL A 314 17.88 -10.61 -24.93
C VAL A 314 17.27 -9.30 -25.43
N ALA A 315 17.97 -8.59 -26.30
CA ALA A 315 17.49 -7.33 -26.87
C ALA A 315 16.32 -7.54 -27.84
N ASN A 316 15.47 -6.52 -27.98
CA ASN A 316 14.49 -6.43 -29.06
C ASN A 316 15.10 -5.72 -30.29
N SER A 317 16.26 -6.21 -30.75
CA SER A 317 17.05 -5.60 -31.83
C SER A 317 16.98 -6.42 -33.12
N ALA A 318 16.88 -5.73 -34.26
CA ALA A 318 16.91 -6.37 -35.59
C ALA A 318 18.25 -7.08 -35.87
N ARG A 319 19.32 -6.72 -35.15
CA ARG A 319 20.64 -7.34 -35.22
C ARG A 319 20.59 -8.86 -35.00
N LEU A 320 19.71 -9.35 -34.13
CA LEU A 320 19.55 -10.78 -33.88
C LEU A 320 19.24 -11.57 -35.16
N ARG A 321 18.50 -10.99 -36.11
CA ARG A 321 18.18 -11.69 -37.39
C ARG A 321 19.40 -11.97 -38.26
N GLN A 322 20.50 -11.25 -38.05
CA GLN A 322 21.72 -11.39 -38.86
C GLN A 322 22.65 -12.47 -38.30
N CYS A 323 22.56 -12.74 -37.00
CA CYS A 323 23.37 -13.75 -36.33
C CYS A 323 22.47 -14.54 -35.36
N PRO A 324 21.96 -15.72 -35.77
CA PRO A 324 21.08 -16.52 -34.93
C PRO A 324 21.79 -17.00 -33.66
N MET A 325 21.24 -16.68 -32.49
CA MET A 325 21.83 -16.97 -31.18
C MET A 325 20.99 -17.92 -30.33
N GLY A 326 19.97 -18.57 -30.91
CA GLY A 326 18.91 -19.23 -30.14
C GLY A 326 19.40 -20.32 -29.19
N ALA A 327 20.21 -21.26 -29.69
CA ALA A 327 20.79 -22.32 -28.88
C ALA A 327 21.71 -21.78 -27.77
N GLU A 328 22.40 -20.68 -28.03
CA GLU A 328 23.24 -20.04 -27.02
C GLU A 328 22.39 -19.36 -25.93
N ILE A 329 21.34 -18.63 -26.31
CA ILE A 329 20.41 -17.98 -25.38
C ILE A 329 19.75 -19.01 -24.46
N ASP A 330 19.30 -20.14 -25.02
CA ASP A 330 18.63 -21.17 -24.24
C ASP A 330 19.58 -21.98 -23.32
N SER A 331 20.90 -21.80 -23.46
CA SER A 331 21.92 -22.44 -22.60
C SER A 331 22.10 -21.76 -21.23
N TYR A 332 21.56 -20.56 -21.03
CA TYR A 332 21.64 -19.85 -19.75
C TYR A 332 20.64 -20.43 -18.74
N ASP A 333 20.95 -20.28 -17.45
CA ASP A 333 20.03 -20.69 -16.39
C ASP A 333 18.75 -19.83 -16.40
N LEU A 334 18.90 -18.53 -16.68
CA LEU A 334 17.81 -17.57 -16.74
C LEU A 334 17.86 -16.72 -18.01
N VAL A 335 16.79 -16.78 -18.80
CA VAL A 335 16.59 -15.94 -19.99
C VAL A 335 15.63 -14.79 -19.67
N VAL A 336 16.12 -13.56 -19.83
CA VAL A 336 15.36 -12.32 -19.60
C VAL A 336 14.97 -11.67 -20.92
N ARG A 337 13.67 -11.37 -21.08
CA ARG A 337 13.14 -10.67 -22.26
C ARG A 337 12.35 -9.43 -21.88
N PHE A 338 12.17 -8.54 -22.86
CA PHE A 338 11.60 -7.21 -22.63
C PHE A 338 10.33 -6.95 -23.43
N ASN A 339 9.30 -6.45 -22.75
CA ASN A 339 8.09 -5.88 -23.37
C ASN A 339 7.47 -6.78 -24.46
N SER A 340 7.63 -6.39 -25.72
CA SER A 340 7.03 -7.03 -26.89
C SER A 340 8.03 -7.88 -27.68
N TYR A 341 8.70 -8.79 -27.00
CA TYR A 341 9.69 -9.68 -27.60
C TYR A 341 9.05 -10.66 -28.59
N VAL A 342 9.86 -11.14 -29.53
CA VAL A 342 9.49 -12.21 -30.47
C VAL A 342 10.20 -13.50 -30.04
N ILE A 343 9.49 -14.62 -30.11
CA ILE A 343 10.09 -15.95 -30.07
C ILE A 343 10.24 -16.44 -31.50
N ASP A 344 11.49 -16.60 -31.90
CA ASP A 344 11.96 -17.17 -33.15
C ASP A 344 13.11 -18.08 -32.73
N GLU A 345 12.85 -19.38 -32.61
CA GLU A 345 13.72 -20.31 -31.87
C GLU A 345 15.16 -20.33 -32.39
N PRO A 346 15.45 -20.42 -33.70
CA PRO A 346 16.83 -20.33 -34.20
C PRO A 346 17.53 -19.01 -33.84
N VAL A 347 16.78 -17.91 -33.86
CA VAL A 347 17.35 -16.55 -33.76
C VAL A 347 17.47 -16.08 -32.32
N THR A 348 16.42 -16.26 -31.55
CA THR A 348 16.20 -15.66 -30.24
C THR A 348 16.05 -16.69 -29.13
N GLY A 349 16.01 -17.99 -29.44
CA GLY A 349 15.75 -19.06 -28.48
C GLY A 349 14.27 -19.20 -28.17
N ALA A 350 13.89 -20.29 -27.52
CA ALA A 350 12.50 -20.60 -27.15
C ALA A 350 12.16 -20.21 -25.70
N ARG A 351 13.16 -20.04 -24.82
CA ARG A 351 12.92 -19.86 -23.38
C ARG A 351 12.67 -18.40 -23.00
N THR A 352 11.80 -18.20 -21.99
CA THR A 352 11.64 -16.94 -21.27
C THR A 352 11.38 -17.25 -19.80
N ASP A 353 12.39 -17.07 -18.96
CA ASP A 353 12.26 -17.31 -17.51
C ASP A 353 11.76 -16.06 -16.79
N ILE A 354 12.29 -14.90 -17.19
CA ILE A 354 11.95 -13.60 -16.62
C ILE A 354 11.46 -12.69 -17.74
N HIS A 355 10.24 -12.18 -17.60
CA HIS A 355 9.75 -11.12 -18.47
C HIS A 355 9.72 -9.79 -17.72
N ALA A 356 10.55 -8.85 -18.18
CA ALA A 356 10.55 -7.47 -17.74
C ALA A 356 9.71 -6.62 -18.71
N SER A 357 8.66 -5.97 -18.20
CA SER A 357 7.72 -5.18 -19.03
C SER A 357 7.48 -3.80 -18.43
N ILE A 358 7.21 -2.80 -19.24
CA ILE A 358 6.64 -1.54 -18.78
C ILE A 358 5.14 -1.68 -18.52
N HIS A 359 4.62 -1.02 -17.49
CA HIS A 359 3.19 -1.04 -17.12
C HIS A 359 2.24 -0.38 -18.15
N LYS A 360 2.76 0.27 -19.18
CA LYS A 360 1.96 1.01 -20.17
C LYS A 360 1.28 0.13 -21.21
N HIS A 361 1.85 -1.05 -21.49
CA HIS A 361 1.35 -1.97 -22.50
C HIS A 361 1.42 -3.41 -21.98
N ALA A 362 0.51 -4.26 -22.46
CA ALA A 362 0.36 -5.63 -21.99
C ALA A 362 0.87 -6.69 -22.99
N PHE A 363 1.86 -6.35 -23.82
CA PHE A 363 2.43 -7.31 -24.76
C PHE A 363 3.05 -8.49 -24.01
N ASN A 364 2.80 -9.70 -24.50
CA ASN A 364 3.28 -10.96 -23.91
C ASN A 364 2.85 -11.16 -22.44
N TRP A 365 1.78 -10.51 -21.96
CA TRP A 365 1.27 -10.71 -20.59
C TRP A 365 0.56 -12.05 -20.40
N GLY A 366 0.05 -12.65 -21.47
CA GLY A 366 -0.52 -14.01 -21.46
C GLY A 366 0.51 -15.12 -21.65
N GLU A 367 1.75 -14.80 -22.02
CA GLU A 367 2.79 -15.82 -22.23
C GLU A 367 3.28 -16.36 -20.88
N PRO A 368 3.42 -17.69 -20.72
CA PRO A 368 3.85 -18.31 -19.47
C PRO A 368 5.31 -17.97 -19.16
N VAL A 369 5.57 -17.46 -17.95
CA VAL A 369 6.93 -17.16 -17.47
C VAL A 369 7.09 -17.53 -15.99
N THR A 370 8.32 -17.71 -15.52
CA THR A 370 8.56 -17.96 -14.10
C THR A 370 8.38 -16.67 -13.29
N VAL A 371 9.01 -15.58 -13.71
CA VAL A 371 8.93 -14.28 -13.03
C VAL A 371 8.47 -13.20 -14.00
N ARG A 372 7.52 -12.37 -13.58
CA ARG A 372 7.15 -11.14 -14.29
C ARG A 372 7.45 -9.91 -13.46
N LEU A 373 8.32 -9.06 -13.99
CA LEU A 373 8.64 -7.76 -13.40
C LEU A 373 8.01 -6.67 -14.25
N VAL A 374 7.11 -5.89 -13.64
CA VAL A 374 6.43 -4.78 -14.32
C VAL A 374 6.97 -3.47 -13.78
N PHE A 375 7.55 -2.64 -14.65
CA PHE A 375 8.14 -1.37 -14.27
C PHE A 375 7.20 -0.18 -14.51
N GLY A 376 7.17 0.77 -13.56
CA GLY A 376 6.47 2.03 -13.75
C GLY A 376 6.86 3.12 -12.74
N GLY A 377 7.09 4.34 -13.22
CA GLY A 377 7.56 5.46 -12.38
C GLY A 377 6.53 6.05 -11.41
N LEU A 378 5.22 5.97 -11.73
CA LEU A 378 4.14 6.41 -10.83
C LEU A 378 3.47 5.21 -10.15
N GLN A 379 3.39 5.23 -8.82
CA GLN A 379 2.90 4.09 -8.04
C GLN A 379 1.44 3.75 -8.37
N HIS A 380 0.53 4.74 -8.40
CA HIS A 380 -0.90 4.49 -8.58
C HIS A 380 -1.23 3.95 -9.98
N THR A 381 -0.60 4.46 -11.04
CA THR A 381 -0.81 3.94 -12.40
C THR A 381 -0.26 2.54 -12.55
N TRP A 382 0.90 2.27 -11.96
CA TRP A 382 1.50 0.95 -11.92
C TRP A 382 0.57 -0.06 -11.21
N GLN A 383 0.07 0.29 -10.02
CA GLN A 383 -0.87 -0.55 -9.26
C GLN A 383 -2.15 -0.87 -10.04
N GLN A 384 -2.67 0.06 -10.84
CA GLN A 384 -3.82 -0.21 -11.69
C GLN A 384 -3.49 -1.11 -12.88
N SER A 385 -2.29 -0.96 -13.45
CA SER A 385 -1.85 -1.77 -14.59
C SER A 385 -1.60 -3.23 -14.22
N ILE A 386 -0.93 -3.51 -13.10
CA ILE A 386 -0.60 -4.88 -12.70
C ILE A 386 -1.84 -5.75 -12.41
N ARG A 387 -3.00 -5.14 -12.11
CA ARG A 387 -4.28 -5.86 -11.98
C ARG A 387 -4.78 -6.48 -13.29
N LYS A 388 -4.19 -6.09 -14.43
CA LYS A 388 -4.52 -6.63 -15.76
C LYS A 388 -3.62 -7.80 -16.16
N LEU A 389 -2.74 -8.24 -15.27
CA LEU A 389 -1.92 -9.43 -15.51
C LEU A 389 -2.84 -10.64 -15.70
N VAL A 390 -2.45 -11.54 -16.61
CA VAL A 390 -3.24 -12.72 -16.90
C VAL A 390 -3.00 -13.75 -15.77
N PRO A 391 -4.06 -14.18 -15.06
CA PRO A 391 -3.93 -15.22 -14.04
C PRO A 391 -3.29 -16.49 -14.61
N GLY A 392 -2.36 -17.11 -13.88
CA GLY A 392 -1.66 -18.32 -14.31
C GLY A 392 -0.55 -18.14 -15.35
N ALA A 393 -0.41 -16.96 -15.98
CA ALA A 393 0.67 -16.69 -16.95
C ALA A 393 2.04 -16.41 -16.30
N GLN A 394 2.10 -16.31 -14.97
CA GLN A 394 3.35 -16.19 -14.24
C GLN A 394 3.28 -16.93 -12.90
N ARG A 395 4.42 -17.47 -12.46
CA ARG A 395 4.53 -18.04 -11.10
C ARG A 395 4.78 -16.97 -10.05
N TYR A 396 5.60 -15.97 -10.40
CA TYR A 396 5.94 -14.86 -9.52
C TYR A 396 5.71 -13.50 -10.17
N VAL A 397 5.28 -12.52 -9.38
CA VAL A 397 5.19 -11.11 -9.80
C VAL A 397 5.94 -10.21 -8.83
N GLY A 398 6.69 -9.24 -9.34
CA GLY A 398 7.40 -8.26 -8.51
C GLY A 398 6.44 -7.33 -7.76
N ASP A 399 6.73 -7.08 -6.48
CA ASP A 399 6.02 -6.10 -5.67
C ASP A 399 6.47 -4.66 -5.93
N ARG A 400 6.03 -3.72 -5.08
CA ARG A 400 6.39 -2.30 -5.20
C ARG A 400 7.90 -2.05 -5.12
N SER A 401 8.66 -2.86 -4.37
CA SER A 401 10.12 -2.69 -4.23
C SER A 401 10.88 -2.95 -5.54
N LEU A 402 10.31 -3.75 -6.45
CA LEU A 402 10.89 -4.07 -7.76
C LEU A 402 10.36 -3.17 -8.89
N ARG A 403 9.47 -2.23 -8.59
CA ARG A 403 8.73 -1.44 -9.58
C ARG A 403 9.60 -0.50 -10.40
N TRP A 404 10.63 0.13 -9.80
CA TRP A 404 11.36 1.20 -10.47
C TRP A 404 12.85 1.28 -10.04
N PRO A 405 13.63 0.21 -10.28
CA PRO A 405 14.90 -0.01 -9.58
C PRO A 405 15.93 1.13 -9.65
N VAL A 406 16.11 1.72 -10.83
CA VAL A 406 17.18 2.70 -11.07
C VAL A 406 16.92 4.03 -10.35
N VAL A 407 15.66 4.44 -10.29
CA VAL A 407 15.26 5.76 -9.76
C VAL A 407 14.80 5.65 -8.30
N ASP A 408 14.42 4.46 -7.83
CA ASP A 408 14.12 4.25 -6.42
C ASP A 408 15.39 4.39 -5.58
N ARG A 409 15.46 5.50 -4.84
CA ARG A 409 16.59 5.85 -3.95
C ARG A 409 16.76 4.86 -2.79
N ALA A 410 15.76 4.03 -2.51
CA ALA A 410 15.88 2.98 -1.51
C ALA A 410 16.47 1.68 -2.07
N LEU A 411 16.74 1.60 -3.38
CA LEU A 411 17.29 0.40 -4.02
C LEU A 411 18.67 0.67 -4.65
N VAL A 412 18.74 1.13 -5.90
CA VAL A 412 20.03 1.36 -6.59
C VAL A 412 20.59 2.76 -6.28
N ALA A 413 19.72 3.77 -6.17
CA ALA A 413 20.06 5.14 -5.81
C ALA A 413 21.16 5.81 -6.66
N ASP A 414 21.12 5.61 -7.98
CA ASP A 414 22.07 6.24 -8.91
C ASP A 414 21.68 7.71 -9.19
N PRO A 415 22.38 8.71 -8.64
CA PRO A 415 21.99 10.12 -8.74
C PRO A 415 22.21 10.70 -10.14
N GLU A 416 23.05 10.05 -10.96
CA GLU A 416 23.33 10.45 -12.35
C GLU A 416 22.42 9.74 -13.36
N ALA A 417 21.67 8.74 -12.91
CA ALA A 417 20.80 7.98 -13.78
C ALA A 417 19.64 8.81 -14.36
N PRO A 418 19.17 8.46 -15.57
CA PRO A 418 18.07 9.18 -16.20
C PRO A 418 16.77 9.02 -15.42
N ASN A 419 15.97 10.09 -15.40
CA ASN A 419 14.64 10.10 -14.76
C ASN A 419 13.66 9.06 -15.34
N ILE A 420 13.89 8.61 -16.58
CA ILE A 420 13.07 7.61 -17.26
C ILE A 420 13.98 6.59 -17.96
N PRO A 421 14.54 5.61 -17.22
CA PRO A 421 15.37 4.57 -17.80
C PRO A 421 14.53 3.59 -18.63
N THR A 422 15.14 2.93 -19.61
CA THR A 422 14.49 1.86 -20.36
C THR A 422 14.19 0.65 -19.48
N THR A 423 13.27 -0.22 -19.91
CA THR A 423 13.02 -1.51 -19.23
C THR A 423 14.28 -2.36 -19.15
N GLY A 424 15.07 -2.38 -20.24
CA GLY A 424 16.34 -3.10 -20.30
C GLY A 424 17.33 -2.60 -19.27
N PHE A 425 17.49 -1.27 -19.17
CA PHE A 425 18.42 -0.66 -18.22
C PHE A 425 17.97 -0.81 -16.76
N ASN A 426 16.66 -0.71 -16.48
CA ASN A 426 16.13 -1.00 -15.14
C ASN A 426 16.47 -2.42 -14.68
N MET A 427 16.27 -3.39 -15.57
CA MET A 427 16.57 -4.79 -15.27
C MET A 427 18.07 -5.02 -15.12
N LEU A 428 18.89 -4.45 -16.00
CA LEU A 428 20.34 -4.58 -15.95
C LEU A 428 20.91 -4.03 -14.64
N ARG A 429 20.52 -2.81 -14.26
CA ARG A 429 20.99 -2.17 -13.03
C ARG A 429 20.50 -2.90 -11.78
N LEU A 430 19.30 -3.48 -11.82
CA LEU A 430 18.82 -4.35 -10.74
C LEU A 430 19.70 -5.59 -10.59
N LEU A 431 20.00 -6.30 -11.68
CA LEU A 431 20.86 -7.48 -11.65
C LEU A 431 22.28 -7.14 -11.18
N ASP A 432 22.82 -6.03 -11.69
CA ASP A 432 24.13 -5.53 -11.33
C ASP A 432 24.23 -5.19 -9.83
N PHE A 433 23.25 -4.43 -9.32
CA PHE A 433 23.15 -4.05 -7.91
C PHE A 433 23.01 -5.25 -6.98
N LEU A 434 22.22 -6.26 -7.36
CA LEU A 434 22.02 -7.44 -6.52
C LEU A 434 23.30 -8.28 -6.39
N ASP A 435 24.17 -8.22 -7.39
CA ASP A 435 25.51 -8.81 -7.41
C ASP A 435 25.59 -10.28 -6.98
N VAL A 436 24.59 -11.08 -7.39
CA VAL A 436 24.50 -12.50 -7.02
C VAL A 436 24.61 -13.48 -8.19
N SER A 437 24.53 -12.98 -9.41
CA SER A 437 24.68 -13.81 -10.61
C SER A 437 26.15 -13.82 -11.02
N PRO A 438 26.79 -15.00 -11.17
CA PRO A 438 28.20 -15.08 -11.56
C PRO A 438 28.45 -14.63 -13.01
N LYS A 439 27.39 -14.60 -13.84
CA LYS A 439 27.47 -14.28 -15.26
C LYS A 439 26.25 -13.46 -15.69
N ILE A 440 26.49 -12.31 -16.31
CA ILE A 440 25.45 -11.44 -16.88
C ILE A 440 25.87 -11.02 -18.29
N ASP A 441 25.16 -11.55 -19.28
CA ASP A 441 25.42 -11.27 -20.69
C ASP A 441 24.25 -10.57 -21.35
N LEU A 442 24.54 -9.54 -22.15
CA LEU A 442 23.58 -8.83 -22.99
C LEU A 442 23.75 -9.33 -24.41
N ILE A 443 22.71 -9.95 -24.96
CA ILE A 443 22.71 -10.56 -26.29
C ILE A 443 21.91 -9.69 -27.27
N GLY A 444 22.56 -9.30 -28.37
CA GLY A 444 21.97 -8.49 -29.43
C GLY A 444 21.74 -7.01 -29.09
N PHE A 445 22.36 -6.50 -28.02
CA PHE A 445 22.25 -5.09 -27.63
C PHE A 445 23.09 -4.20 -28.55
N ASP A 446 22.41 -3.47 -29.43
CA ASP A 446 22.99 -2.44 -30.31
C ASP A 446 22.35 -1.07 -30.08
N PHE A 447 21.61 -0.91 -28.98
CA PHE A 447 20.94 0.33 -28.60
C PHE A 447 20.01 0.89 -29.71
N TYR A 448 19.38 -0.02 -30.46
CA TYR A 448 18.47 0.27 -31.57
C TYR A 448 19.12 0.84 -32.84
N GLU A 449 20.44 0.74 -33.00
CA GLU A 449 21.14 1.15 -34.23
C GLU A 449 20.62 0.42 -35.47
N THR A 450 20.31 -0.88 -35.38
CA THR A 450 19.72 -1.66 -36.48
C THR A 450 18.19 -1.65 -36.51
N GLY A 451 17.56 -0.93 -35.57
CA GLY A 451 16.11 -0.90 -35.40
C GLY A 451 15.56 -2.02 -34.51
N ALA A 452 14.23 -2.04 -34.35
CA ALA A 452 13.55 -2.93 -33.42
C ALA A 452 13.17 -4.28 -34.03
N TYR A 453 13.30 -5.35 -33.24
CA TYR A 453 12.73 -6.66 -33.51
C TYR A 453 11.71 -7.00 -32.43
N ARG A 454 10.42 -6.85 -32.76
CA ARG A 454 9.29 -6.90 -31.83
C ARG A 454 8.06 -7.52 -32.50
N LEU A 455 7.06 -7.88 -31.70
CA LEU A 455 5.75 -8.29 -32.21
C LEU A 455 5.19 -7.26 -33.21
N PRO A 456 4.49 -7.68 -34.29
CA PRO A 456 3.96 -6.78 -35.31
C PRO A 456 3.08 -5.64 -34.75
N ALA A 457 2.25 -5.94 -33.74
CA ALA A 457 1.40 -4.95 -33.09
C ALA A 457 2.22 -3.85 -32.36
N ALA A 458 3.42 -4.18 -31.88
CA ALA A 458 4.30 -3.25 -31.18
C ALA A 458 5.23 -2.47 -32.11
N MET A 459 5.38 -2.88 -33.38
CA MET A 459 6.16 -2.14 -34.37
C MET A 459 5.58 -0.76 -34.69
N LYS A 460 4.30 -0.54 -34.40
CA LYS A 460 3.61 0.75 -34.55
C LYS A 460 3.96 1.75 -33.43
N LEU A 461 4.59 1.29 -32.34
CA LEU A 461 4.96 2.16 -31.23
C LEU A 461 6.35 2.77 -31.49
N PRO A 462 6.47 4.11 -31.49
CA PRO A 462 7.75 4.75 -31.73
C PRO A 462 8.74 4.42 -30.62
N ILE A 463 10.02 4.30 -30.97
CA ILE A 463 11.10 4.30 -29.99
C ILE A 463 11.13 5.69 -29.37
N THR A 464 10.69 5.79 -28.12
CA THR A 464 10.48 7.10 -27.50
C THR A 464 11.82 7.76 -27.15
N PRO A 465 12.04 9.03 -27.52
CA PRO A 465 13.29 9.75 -27.27
C PRO A 465 13.44 10.20 -25.82
N VAL A 466 12.43 9.99 -24.97
CA VAL A 466 12.47 10.38 -23.54
C VAL A 466 13.44 9.54 -22.71
N HIS A 467 13.96 8.45 -23.27
CA HIS A 467 14.99 7.62 -22.65
C HIS A 467 16.38 8.13 -23.01
N ALA A 468 17.31 8.09 -22.05
CA ALA A 468 18.70 8.49 -22.27
C ALA A 468 19.54 7.34 -22.83
N TYR A 469 19.20 6.81 -24.03
CA TYR A 469 19.88 5.66 -24.63
C TYR A 469 21.40 5.81 -24.74
N ARG A 470 21.87 7.04 -24.96
CA ARG A 470 23.31 7.35 -24.98
C ARG A 470 23.97 7.08 -23.63
N TYR A 471 23.36 7.58 -22.55
CA TYR A 471 23.84 7.33 -21.20
C TYR A 471 23.80 5.84 -20.87
N GLU A 472 22.71 5.14 -21.21
CA GLU A 472 22.59 3.69 -20.98
C GLU A 472 23.68 2.91 -21.73
N LYS A 473 23.97 3.29 -22.98
CA LYS A 473 25.08 2.72 -23.77
C LYS A 473 26.43 2.98 -23.15
N GLU A 474 26.71 4.23 -22.78
CA GLU A 474 27.98 4.62 -22.15
C GLU A 474 28.19 3.85 -20.84
N TRP A 475 27.14 3.72 -20.00
CA TRP A 475 27.19 2.94 -18.77
C TRP A 475 27.48 1.46 -19.04
N VAL A 476 26.73 0.82 -19.97
CA VAL A 476 26.92 -0.59 -20.32
C VAL A 476 28.34 -0.85 -20.81
N MET A 477 28.85 0.00 -21.70
CA MET A 477 30.18 -0.18 -22.27
C MET A 477 31.29 0.06 -21.24
N ALA A 478 31.08 0.96 -20.28
CA ALA A 478 32.03 1.18 -19.18
C ALA A 478 32.10 0.00 -18.20
N HIS A 479 31.03 -0.80 -18.08
CA HIS A 479 30.96 -1.95 -17.18
C HIS A 479 31.22 -3.30 -17.89
N ALA A 480 31.44 -3.28 -19.20
CA ALA A 480 31.70 -4.50 -19.97
C ALA A 480 33.12 -5.03 -19.69
N ARG A 481 33.22 -6.31 -19.32
CA ARG A 481 34.51 -7.03 -19.23
C ARG A 481 34.94 -7.60 -20.57
N ARG A 482 33.98 -7.98 -21.41
CA ARG A 482 34.24 -8.52 -22.75
C ARG A 482 33.12 -8.15 -23.69
N THR A 483 33.48 -7.71 -24.88
CA THR A 483 32.53 -7.40 -25.95
C THR A 483 32.89 -8.20 -27.19
N THR A 484 31.88 -8.78 -27.82
CA THR A 484 31.92 -9.41 -29.14
C THR A 484 30.86 -8.77 -30.02
N ASP A 485 30.72 -9.24 -31.25
CA ASP A 485 29.72 -8.72 -32.18
C ASP A 485 28.28 -8.86 -31.65
N MET A 486 27.95 -9.96 -30.96
CA MET A 486 26.59 -10.26 -30.49
C MET A 486 26.40 -10.24 -28.98
N ARG A 487 27.49 -10.21 -28.21
CA ARG A 487 27.47 -10.36 -26.76
C ARG A 487 28.30 -9.29 -26.07
N ILE A 488 27.71 -8.62 -25.10
CA ILE A 488 28.40 -7.77 -24.12
C ILE A 488 28.31 -8.48 -22.77
N SER A 489 29.46 -8.85 -22.20
CA SER A 489 29.56 -9.54 -20.92
C SER A 489 30.01 -8.58 -19.83
N LEU A 490 29.24 -8.49 -18.74
CA LEU A 490 29.56 -7.59 -17.62
C LEU A 490 30.39 -8.25 -16.52
N ARG A 491 30.41 -9.59 -16.44
CA ARG A 491 31.15 -10.32 -15.39
C ARG A 491 31.49 -11.73 -15.80
#